data_AF-A0A7J9TKE0-F1
#
_entry.id   AF-A0A7J9TKE0-F1
#
_cell.length_a   1.000
_cell.length_b   1.000
_cell.length_c   1.000
_cell.angle_alpha   90.00
_cell.angle_beta   90.00
_cell.angle_gamma   90.00
#
_symmetry.space_group_name_H-M   'P 1'
#
loop_
_entity.id
_entity.type
_entity.pdbx_description
1 polymer ?
#
loop_
_entity_poly.entity_id
_entity_poly.type
_entity_poly.pdbx_seq_one_letter_code
_entity_poly.pdbx_strand_id
1 'polypeptide(L)'
;MSDSTTQDSADSSLEVNVEMDIRDSHFIYTQTVNASKKTLDYDYKRCNGCGICIDVCPANAIEAGPLFEIATGMDAPPVIIDQTKCTFCGMCASFCPVRAIRMDIDGQDLLDNPDFSKLDSKVVINEKCLPCMLCEKACPQEAIKLELTFPTKEEVAPFKEGQKGEIAVDMDKCNFCGMCAHLCPAFVLVEQEPTPDNPVPFQDLLIDLDKCDYCRICEDFCPEDAIKVEGKLEAPVPKISGTVTIDDEKCSRCGWCKAVCPYGAVDIIKPFEGEIELIENRLADCDPVGCHGCFNVCPAHAWYVPSDKKIDVKKDYCIYCGACEKACHVYAIDVKRSGVQHTEVRDLPWSSQWKNAINAIKTGDRSRPDTDRRVEMEVVGPMHPEVHEIDLREKNEHLDEIRSRLDNLMPMLNDVKTRYEWERHNSGSVIKRINRIDKMNGNGLSC
;
A
#
# COMPACT_ATOMS: atom_id res chain seq x y z
N MET A 1 1.40 -18.30 -79.45
CA MET A 1 0.18 -17.51 -79.21
C MET A 1 -0.12 -17.65 -77.74
N SER A 2 -0.02 -16.52 -77.06
CA SER A 2 0.02 -16.32 -75.62
C SER A 2 -1.31 -16.66 -74.95
N ASP A 3 -1.24 -17.59 -73.99
CA ASP A 3 -2.27 -17.78 -72.98
C ASP A 3 -2.15 -16.66 -71.95
N SER A 4 -3.21 -15.87 -71.82
CA SER A 4 -3.36 -14.82 -70.82
C SER A 4 -3.92 -15.44 -69.54
N THR A 5 -3.07 -15.64 -68.55
CA THR A 5 -3.50 -15.79 -67.15
C THR A 5 -2.79 -14.71 -66.34
N THR A 6 -3.48 -13.58 -66.20
CA THR A 6 -3.22 -12.57 -65.17
C THR A 6 -3.38 -13.25 -63.81
N GLN A 7 -2.26 -13.47 -63.11
CA GLN A 7 -2.27 -13.71 -61.68
C GLN A 7 -2.56 -12.38 -60.99
N ASP A 8 -3.77 -12.22 -60.49
CA ASP A 8 -4.11 -11.18 -59.51
C ASP A 8 -3.33 -11.45 -58.23
N SER A 9 -2.21 -10.74 -58.05
CA SER A 9 -1.57 -10.58 -56.76
C SER A 9 -2.42 -9.63 -55.91
N ALA A 10 -3.32 -10.18 -55.10
CA ALA A 10 -4.03 -9.43 -54.07
C ALA A 10 -3.00 -9.02 -52.99
N ASP A 11 -2.49 -7.81 -53.12
CA ASP A 11 -1.75 -7.10 -52.09
C ASP A 11 -2.73 -6.75 -50.96
N SER A 12 -2.90 -7.67 -50.00
CA SER A 12 -3.71 -7.41 -48.81
C SER A 12 -2.84 -6.64 -47.81
N SER A 13 -2.68 -5.34 -48.02
CA SER A 13 -2.07 -4.46 -47.03
C SER A 13 -2.87 -4.53 -45.73
N LEU A 14 -2.26 -5.05 -44.67
CA LEU A 14 -2.85 -5.08 -43.32
C LEU A 14 -3.02 -3.64 -42.83
N GLU A 15 -4.25 -3.13 -42.83
CA GLU A 15 -4.56 -1.84 -42.23
C GLU A 15 -4.65 -2.00 -40.71
N VAL A 16 -3.73 -1.34 -40.01
CA VAL A 16 -3.70 -1.26 -38.54
C VAL A 16 -4.15 0.14 -38.17
N ASN A 17 -5.30 0.26 -37.50
CA ASN A 17 -5.77 1.52 -36.93
C ASN A 17 -5.57 1.49 -35.41
N VAL A 18 -4.98 2.54 -34.85
CA VAL A 18 -4.83 2.74 -33.41
C VAL A 18 -5.44 4.10 -33.04
N GLU A 19 -6.42 4.06 -32.14
CA GLU A 19 -7.14 5.24 -31.64
C GLU A 19 -6.97 5.34 -30.12
N MET A 20 -7.05 6.56 -29.59
CA MET A 20 -7.02 6.84 -28.15
C MET A 20 -8.20 7.72 -27.78
N ASP A 21 -8.88 7.34 -26.71
CA ASP A 21 -9.98 8.08 -26.08
C ASP A 21 -9.65 8.31 -24.60
N ILE A 22 -10.11 9.41 -24.01
CA ILE A 22 -9.89 9.74 -22.61
C ILE A 22 -11.24 9.94 -21.94
N ARG A 23 -11.49 9.18 -20.86
CA ARG A 23 -12.74 9.23 -20.08
C ARG A 23 -12.41 9.33 -18.60
N ASP A 24 -12.63 10.50 -18.01
CA ASP A 24 -12.29 10.76 -16.60
C ASP A 24 -10.83 10.40 -16.27
N SER A 25 -10.59 9.31 -15.53
CA SER A 25 -9.25 8.81 -15.21
C SER A 25 -8.71 7.74 -16.17
N HIS A 26 -9.47 7.39 -17.21
CA HIS A 26 -9.15 6.29 -18.12
C HIS A 26 -8.56 6.80 -19.43
N PHE A 27 -7.40 6.26 -19.79
CA PHE A 27 -6.83 6.33 -21.14
C PHE A 27 -7.13 5.02 -21.86
N ILE A 28 -7.99 5.07 -22.87
CA ILE A 28 -8.48 3.91 -23.60
C ILE A 28 -7.82 3.89 -24.98
N TYR A 29 -6.93 2.94 -25.20
CA TYR A 29 -6.27 2.71 -26.48
C TYR A 29 -6.94 1.56 -27.20
N THR A 30 -7.34 1.75 -28.45
CA THR A 30 -7.99 0.71 -29.26
C THR A 30 -7.18 0.45 -30.51
N GLN A 31 -6.73 -0.79 -30.69
CA GLN A 31 -6.15 -1.26 -31.94
C GLN A 31 -7.16 -2.12 -32.69
N THR A 32 -7.38 -1.81 -33.96
CA THR A 32 -8.20 -2.61 -34.87
C THR A 32 -7.34 -3.08 -36.03
N VAL A 33 -7.31 -4.40 -36.25
CA VAL A 33 -6.65 -5.04 -37.40
C VAL A 33 -7.64 -6.00 -38.03
N ASN A 34 -8.11 -5.68 -39.24
CA ASN A 34 -9.19 -6.40 -39.90
C ASN A 34 -10.42 -6.55 -38.98
N ALA A 35 -10.76 -7.79 -38.61
CA ALA A 35 -11.88 -8.11 -37.72
C ALA A 35 -11.50 -8.22 -36.23
N SER A 36 -10.21 -8.15 -35.88
CA SER A 36 -9.76 -8.25 -34.49
C SER A 36 -9.63 -6.86 -33.87
N LYS A 37 -10.18 -6.71 -32.66
CA LYS A 37 -10.17 -5.49 -31.88
C LYS A 37 -9.54 -5.75 -30.52
N LYS A 38 -8.50 -4.99 -30.20
CA LYS A 38 -7.85 -5.00 -28.89
C LYS A 38 -8.04 -3.66 -28.21
N THR A 39 -8.48 -3.67 -26.96
CA THR A 39 -8.68 -2.46 -26.16
C THR A 39 -7.76 -2.54 -24.95
N LEU A 40 -6.93 -1.54 -24.71
CA LEU A 40 -6.14 -1.39 -23.50
C LEU A 40 -6.69 -0.20 -22.74
N ASP A 41 -7.16 -0.43 -21.52
CA ASP A 41 -7.75 0.57 -20.65
C ASP A 41 -6.83 0.83 -19.45
N TYR A 42 -6.33 2.05 -19.33
CA TYR A 42 -5.43 2.47 -18.26
C TYR A 42 -6.12 3.50 -17.35
N ASP A 43 -6.46 3.09 -16.13
CA ASP A 43 -6.94 3.98 -15.05
C ASP A 43 -5.76 4.53 -14.25
N TYR A 44 -5.41 5.80 -14.49
CA TYR A 44 -4.24 6.39 -13.84
C TYR A 44 -4.46 6.70 -12.35
N LYS A 45 -5.70 6.86 -11.89
CA LYS A 45 -5.99 7.11 -10.46
C LYS A 45 -5.86 5.86 -9.61
N ARG A 46 -6.08 4.70 -10.23
CA ARG A 46 -5.84 3.39 -9.63
C ARG A 46 -4.37 2.97 -9.70
N CYS A 47 -3.58 3.59 -10.58
CA CYS A 47 -2.17 3.31 -10.73
C CYS A 47 -1.38 3.81 -9.52
N ASN A 48 -0.57 2.93 -8.92
CA ASN A 48 0.30 3.30 -7.82
C ASN A 48 1.73 3.67 -8.26
N GLY A 49 2.02 3.68 -9.57
CA GLY A 49 3.35 4.03 -10.09
C GLY A 49 4.46 3.00 -9.83
N CYS A 50 4.11 1.73 -9.58
CA CYS A 50 5.11 0.69 -9.28
C CYS A 50 6.14 0.40 -10.39
N GLY A 51 5.90 0.86 -11.63
CA GLY A 51 6.85 0.71 -12.75
C GLY A 51 6.93 -0.70 -13.36
N ILE A 52 6.24 -1.70 -12.82
CA ILE A 52 6.28 -3.08 -13.35
C ILE A 52 5.88 -3.13 -14.83
N CYS A 53 4.91 -2.31 -15.25
CA CYS A 53 4.51 -2.20 -16.65
C CYS A 53 5.64 -1.74 -17.58
N ILE A 54 6.56 -0.90 -17.08
CA ILE A 54 7.74 -0.41 -17.80
C ILE A 54 8.74 -1.56 -17.98
N ASP A 55 9.00 -2.31 -16.90
CA ASP A 55 9.91 -3.46 -16.89
C ASP A 55 9.41 -4.56 -17.82
N VAL A 56 8.09 -4.82 -17.84
CA VAL A 56 7.48 -5.87 -18.67
C VAL A 56 7.13 -5.42 -20.09
N CYS A 57 7.44 -4.20 -20.52
CA CYS A 57 7.13 -3.77 -21.89
C CYS A 57 8.25 -4.17 -22.89
N PRO A 58 7.98 -5.02 -23.90
CA PRO A 58 8.98 -5.38 -24.91
C PRO A 58 9.36 -4.24 -25.84
N ALA A 59 8.43 -3.30 -26.08
CA ALA A 59 8.55 -2.28 -27.11
C ALA A 59 9.05 -0.92 -26.59
N ASN A 60 9.36 -0.81 -25.30
CA ASN A 60 9.64 0.50 -24.67
C ASN A 60 8.57 1.56 -24.92
N ALA A 61 7.33 1.13 -24.86
CA ALA A 61 6.17 1.98 -25.05
C ALA A 61 5.67 2.64 -23.76
N ILE A 62 6.28 2.37 -22.60
CA ILE A 62 5.78 2.90 -21.31
C ILE A 62 6.94 3.59 -20.60
N GLU A 63 6.70 4.81 -20.16
CA GLU A 63 7.66 5.65 -19.45
C GLU A 63 7.10 6.06 -18.07
N ALA A 64 7.98 6.34 -17.12
CA ALA A 64 7.59 6.77 -15.78
C ALA A 64 7.14 8.23 -15.77
N GLY A 65 6.06 8.51 -15.05
CA GLY A 65 5.65 9.86 -14.67
C GLY A 65 6.38 10.35 -13.40
N PRO A 66 6.12 11.60 -12.98
CA PRO A 66 6.72 12.21 -11.79
C PRO A 66 6.08 11.66 -10.50
N LEU A 67 6.42 10.41 -10.14
CA LEU A 67 5.73 9.70 -9.07
C LEU A 67 5.86 10.38 -7.70
N PHE A 68 6.99 11.02 -7.40
CA PHE A 68 7.16 11.75 -6.14
C PHE A 68 6.11 12.87 -6.03
N GLU A 69 6.02 13.73 -7.04
CA GLU A 69 5.08 14.83 -7.08
C GLU A 69 3.63 14.31 -7.01
N ILE A 70 3.31 13.24 -7.74
CA ILE A 70 2.00 12.60 -7.71
C ILE A 70 1.66 12.09 -6.31
N ALA A 71 2.61 11.39 -5.68
CA ALA A 71 2.46 10.87 -4.32
C ALA A 71 2.26 11.98 -3.29
N THR A 72 2.73 13.21 -3.56
CA THR A 72 2.57 14.40 -2.72
C THR A 72 1.38 15.30 -3.10
N GLY A 73 0.56 14.89 -4.07
CA GLY A 73 -0.71 15.55 -4.40
C GLY A 73 -0.84 16.12 -5.81
N MET A 74 0.11 15.88 -6.72
CA MET A 74 -0.06 16.22 -8.14
C MET A 74 -1.03 15.25 -8.82
N ASP A 75 -2.06 15.76 -9.48
CA ASP A 75 -2.97 14.95 -10.29
C ASP A 75 -2.37 14.73 -11.69
N ALA A 76 -1.59 13.67 -11.85
CA ALA A 76 -0.97 13.30 -13.12
C ALA A 76 -0.82 11.77 -13.24
N PRO A 77 -0.73 11.21 -14.46
CA PRO A 77 -0.54 9.77 -14.64
C PRO A 77 0.84 9.29 -14.15
N PRO A 78 0.89 8.25 -13.28
CA PRO A 78 2.17 7.68 -12.84
C PRO A 78 3.00 7.03 -13.94
N VAL A 79 2.39 6.64 -15.06
CA VAL A 79 3.08 6.16 -16.26
C VAL A 79 2.41 6.71 -17.51
N ILE A 80 3.17 6.81 -18.61
CA ILE A 80 2.68 7.31 -19.90
C ILE A 80 2.90 6.22 -20.95
N ILE A 81 1.87 5.93 -21.75
CA ILE A 81 1.91 4.91 -22.81
C ILE A 81 2.03 5.59 -24.18
N ASP A 82 3.14 5.33 -24.88
CA ASP A 82 3.35 5.72 -26.26
C ASP A 82 2.60 4.75 -27.20
N GLN A 83 1.46 5.21 -27.69
CA GLN A 83 0.60 4.45 -28.61
C GLN A 83 1.28 4.11 -29.95
N THR A 84 2.33 4.83 -30.35
CA THR A 84 3.06 4.58 -31.61
C THR A 84 4.02 3.39 -31.48
N LYS A 85 4.48 3.10 -30.25
CA LYS A 85 5.34 1.95 -29.92
C LYS A 85 4.55 0.76 -29.40
N CYS A 86 3.39 0.99 -28.79
CA CYS A 86 2.59 -0.06 -28.16
C CYS A 86 2.17 -1.15 -29.16
N THR A 87 2.51 -2.40 -28.86
CA THR A 87 2.20 -3.55 -29.71
C THR A 87 0.95 -4.32 -29.25
N PHE A 88 0.24 -3.84 -28.22
CA PHE A 88 -0.94 -4.49 -27.66
C PHE A 88 -0.69 -5.98 -27.34
N CYS A 89 0.42 -6.25 -26.64
CA CYS A 89 0.85 -7.60 -26.24
C CYS A 89 0.27 -8.08 -24.91
N GLY A 90 -0.29 -7.18 -24.09
CA GLY A 90 -0.98 -7.51 -22.85
C GLY A 90 -0.11 -7.76 -21.61
N MET A 91 1.22 -7.80 -21.72
CA MET A 91 2.09 -8.08 -20.56
C MET A 91 1.90 -7.10 -19.40
N CYS A 92 1.71 -5.81 -19.70
CA CYS A 92 1.45 -4.80 -18.67
C CYS A 92 0.11 -5.01 -17.96
N ALA A 93 -0.92 -5.50 -18.65
CA ALA A 93 -2.22 -5.85 -18.06
C ALA A 93 -2.11 -7.15 -17.22
N SER A 94 -1.42 -8.17 -17.74
CA SER A 94 -1.19 -9.45 -17.07
C SER A 94 -0.47 -9.37 -15.72
N PHE A 95 0.44 -8.41 -15.58
CA PHE A 95 1.32 -8.29 -14.41
C PHE A 95 1.09 -7.01 -13.59
N CYS A 96 0.01 -6.26 -13.83
CA CYS A 96 -0.35 -5.10 -13.00
C CYS A 96 -0.94 -5.56 -11.66
N PRO A 97 -0.24 -5.39 -10.52
CA PRO A 97 -0.71 -5.93 -9.23
C PRO A 97 -1.89 -5.16 -8.65
N VAL A 98 -2.17 -3.96 -9.17
CA VAL A 98 -3.29 -3.10 -8.73
C VAL A 98 -4.38 -3.02 -9.80
N ARG A 99 -4.30 -3.79 -10.90
CA ARG A 99 -5.27 -3.82 -12.00
C ARG A 99 -5.62 -2.44 -12.58
N ALA A 100 -4.63 -1.53 -12.61
CA ALA A 100 -4.76 -0.21 -13.21
C ALA A 100 -4.68 -0.25 -14.75
N ILE A 101 -4.07 -1.28 -15.33
CA ILE A 101 -4.06 -1.53 -16.77
C ILE A 101 -4.85 -2.81 -17.03
N ARG A 102 -5.89 -2.69 -17.85
CA ARG A 102 -6.72 -3.80 -18.32
C ARG A 102 -6.60 -3.92 -19.82
N MET A 103 -6.84 -5.12 -20.33
CA MET A 103 -6.85 -5.34 -21.77
C MET A 103 -7.94 -6.32 -22.14
N ASP A 104 -8.70 -5.98 -23.17
CA ASP A 104 -9.70 -6.83 -23.79
C ASP A 104 -9.26 -7.19 -25.21
N ILE A 105 -9.51 -8.44 -25.60
CA ILE A 105 -9.34 -8.94 -26.96
C ILE A 105 -10.71 -9.41 -27.44
N ASP A 106 -11.23 -8.77 -28.48
CA ASP A 106 -12.54 -9.09 -29.09
C ASP A 106 -13.69 -9.11 -28.06
N GLY A 107 -13.61 -8.22 -27.06
CA GLY A 107 -14.61 -8.06 -26.01
C GLY A 107 -14.51 -9.05 -24.84
N GLN A 108 -13.42 -9.81 -24.75
CA GLN A 108 -13.12 -10.71 -23.62
C GLN A 108 -11.87 -10.23 -22.90
N ASP A 109 -11.88 -10.31 -21.56
CA ASP A 109 -10.73 -9.92 -20.74
C ASP A 109 -9.53 -10.83 -21.08
N LEU A 110 -8.36 -10.21 -21.31
CA LEU A 110 -7.10 -10.90 -21.60
C LEU A 110 -6.81 -12.01 -20.58
N LEU A 111 -7.14 -11.78 -19.31
CA LEU A 111 -6.82 -12.68 -18.21
C LEU A 111 -7.69 -13.95 -18.20
N ASP A 112 -8.82 -13.95 -18.91
CA ASP A 112 -9.65 -15.16 -19.08
C ASP A 112 -9.06 -16.11 -20.11
N ASN A 113 -8.21 -15.59 -21.01
CA ASN A 113 -7.55 -16.42 -22.01
C ASN A 113 -6.30 -17.11 -21.43
N PRO A 114 -6.29 -18.45 -21.35
CA PRO A 114 -5.19 -19.19 -20.72
C PRO A 114 -3.89 -19.22 -21.55
N ASP A 115 -3.88 -18.69 -22.77
CA ASP A 115 -2.68 -18.49 -23.57
C ASP A 115 -1.79 -17.34 -23.06
N PHE A 116 -2.36 -16.46 -22.23
CA PHE A 116 -1.66 -15.37 -21.59
C PHE A 116 -1.36 -15.74 -20.13
N SER A 117 -0.07 -15.67 -19.77
CA SER A 117 0.32 -15.83 -18.36
C SER A 117 -0.19 -14.63 -17.57
N LYS A 118 -0.56 -14.85 -16.31
CA LYS A 118 -1.07 -13.82 -15.40
C LYS A 118 -0.59 -14.08 -13.99
N LEU A 119 -0.68 -13.07 -13.12
CA LEU A 119 -0.41 -13.26 -11.70
C LEU A 119 -1.35 -14.33 -11.11
N ASP A 120 -0.80 -15.36 -10.48
CA ASP A 120 -1.57 -16.40 -9.76
C ASP A 120 -1.61 -16.09 -8.25
N SER A 121 -1.98 -14.84 -7.95
CA SER A 121 -2.14 -14.35 -6.59
C SER A 121 -3.60 -14.33 -6.18
N LYS A 122 -3.93 -14.92 -5.03
CA LYS A 122 -5.30 -15.08 -4.57
C LYS A 122 -5.41 -15.02 -3.05
N VAL A 123 -6.60 -14.61 -2.60
CA VAL A 123 -7.05 -14.79 -1.22
C VAL A 123 -8.11 -15.87 -1.22
N VAL A 124 -7.96 -16.87 -0.36
CA VAL A 124 -8.89 -17.98 -0.22
C VAL A 124 -9.43 -17.99 1.21
N ILE A 125 -10.74 -17.99 1.34
CA ILE A 125 -11.43 -18.17 2.62
C ILE A 125 -11.74 -19.65 2.77
N ASN A 126 -11.17 -20.28 3.79
CA ASN A 126 -11.35 -21.71 4.06
C ASN A 126 -12.53 -21.97 5.02
N GLU A 127 -12.81 -23.24 5.28
CA GLU A 127 -13.95 -23.73 6.07
C GLU A 127 -13.94 -23.32 7.54
N LYS A 128 -12.82 -22.80 8.07
CA LYS A 128 -12.73 -22.29 9.45
C LYS A 128 -13.37 -20.92 9.60
N CYS A 129 -13.78 -20.29 8.50
CA CYS A 129 -14.38 -18.97 8.53
C CYS A 129 -15.68 -18.96 9.34
N LEU A 130 -15.66 -18.26 10.47
CA LEU A 130 -16.86 -17.81 11.14
C LEU A 130 -17.13 -16.37 10.67
N PRO A 131 -18.22 -16.12 9.92
CA PRO A 131 -18.45 -14.86 9.21
C PRO A 131 -18.60 -13.70 10.20
N CYS A 132 -17.55 -12.87 10.29
CA CYS A 132 -17.43 -11.74 11.20
C CYS A 132 -17.01 -10.47 10.46
N MET A 133 -17.18 -9.30 11.10
CA MET A 133 -17.00 -7.97 10.47
C MET A 133 -15.55 -7.53 10.29
N LEU A 134 -14.59 -8.26 10.85
CA LEU A 134 -13.21 -7.83 10.96
C LEU A 134 -12.53 -7.64 9.60
N CYS A 135 -12.59 -8.64 8.72
CA CYS A 135 -11.84 -8.60 7.46
C CYS A 135 -12.38 -7.59 6.44
N GLU A 136 -13.70 -7.38 6.41
CA GLU A 136 -14.35 -6.35 5.59
C GLU A 136 -13.89 -4.96 6.02
N LYS A 137 -13.99 -4.66 7.32
CA LYS A 137 -13.64 -3.35 7.87
C LYS A 137 -12.14 -3.06 7.92
N ALA A 138 -11.30 -4.10 8.01
CA ALA A 138 -9.85 -3.95 7.99
C ALA A 138 -9.25 -3.83 6.57
N CYS A 139 -10.03 -4.06 5.50
CA CYS A 139 -9.49 -4.10 4.15
C CYS A 139 -9.19 -2.69 3.61
N PRO A 140 -7.91 -2.31 3.38
CA PRO A 140 -7.58 -0.96 2.89
C PRO A 140 -8.00 -0.71 1.43
N GLN A 141 -8.49 -1.73 0.73
CA GLN A 141 -8.94 -1.65 -0.66
C GLN A 141 -10.45 -1.83 -0.79
N GLU A 142 -11.18 -1.99 0.32
CA GLU A 142 -12.63 -2.25 0.33
C GLU A 142 -13.02 -3.40 -0.63
N ALA A 143 -12.17 -4.42 -0.68
CA ALA A 143 -12.26 -5.53 -1.62
C ALA A 143 -13.01 -6.74 -1.05
N ILE A 144 -13.44 -6.67 0.20
CA ILE A 144 -14.10 -7.78 0.90
C ILE A 144 -15.51 -7.34 1.24
N LYS A 145 -16.49 -8.18 0.91
CA LYS A 145 -17.90 -7.98 1.25
C LYS A 145 -18.37 -9.11 2.17
N LEU A 146 -18.93 -8.75 3.31
CA LEU A 146 -19.56 -9.67 4.25
C LEU A 146 -21.09 -9.60 4.11
N GLU A 147 -21.72 -10.76 3.98
CA GLU A 147 -23.18 -10.89 4.03
C GLU A 147 -23.56 -11.83 5.18
N LEU A 148 -24.07 -11.26 6.28
CA LEU A 148 -24.62 -12.03 7.39
C LEU A 148 -26.06 -12.41 7.07
N THR A 149 -26.40 -13.68 7.27
CA THR A 149 -27.71 -14.24 6.89
C THR A 149 -28.48 -14.84 8.06
N PHE A 150 -27.91 -14.82 9.26
CA PHE A 150 -28.63 -15.21 10.46
C PHE A 150 -29.65 -14.12 10.85
N PRO A 151 -30.79 -14.49 11.45
CA PRO A 151 -31.84 -13.53 11.78
C PRO A 151 -31.40 -12.57 12.89
N THR A 152 -32.02 -11.39 12.92
CA THR A 152 -31.84 -10.43 14.00
C THR A 152 -32.60 -10.86 15.25
N LYS A 153 -32.25 -10.26 16.38
CA LYS A 153 -32.92 -10.48 17.66
C LYS A 153 -34.42 -10.21 17.54
N GLU A 154 -34.83 -9.12 16.89
CA GLU A 154 -36.24 -8.74 16.78
C GLU A 154 -37.08 -9.81 16.06
N GLU A 155 -36.49 -10.54 15.12
CA GLU A 155 -37.15 -11.63 14.39
C GLU A 155 -37.28 -12.91 15.25
N VAL A 156 -36.35 -13.14 16.18
CA VAL A 156 -36.28 -14.37 17.00
C VAL A 156 -36.97 -14.20 18.36
N ALA A 157 -36.75 -13.05 19.00
CA ALA A 157 -37.27 -12.67 20.31
C ALA A 157 -37.45 -11.14 20.36
N PRO A 158 -38.65 -10.64 20.01
CA PRO A 158 -38.98 -9.22 20.06
C PRO A 158 -38.72 -8.61 21.45
N PHE A 159 -38.31 -7.35 21.46
CA PHE A 159 -37.96 -6.65 22.70
C PHE A 159 -39.10 -6.62 23.73
N LYS A 160 -38.75 -6.84 25.01
CA LYS A 160 -39.69 -6.75 26.13
C LYS A 160 -39.27 -5.68 27.14
N GLU A 161 -40.14 -4.71 27.35
CA GLU A 161 -39.95 -3.68 28.36
C GLU A 161 -40.01 -4.23 29.80
N GLY A 162 -39.30 -3.56 30.70
CA GLY A 162 -39.39 -3.79 32.15
C GLY A 162 -38.72 -5.08 32.66
N GLN A 163 -37.94 -5.76 31.83
CA GLN A 163 -37.13 -6.89 32.28
C GLN A 163 -35.99 -6.41 33.19
N LYS A 164 -35.66 -7.22 34.20
CA LYS A 164 -34.56 -6.96 35.12
C LYS A 164 -33.51 -8.05 34.96
N GLY A 165 -32.26 -7.63 34.92
CA GLY A 165 -31.11 -8.51 34.81
C GLY A 165 -29.82 -7.72 34.88
N GLU A 166 -28.72 -8.43 34.71
CA GLU A 166 -27.37 -7.88 34.59
C GLU A 166 -26.70 -8.46 33.35
N ILE A 167 -25.83 -7.68 32.72
CA ILE A 167 -25.05 -8.10 31.56
C ILE A 167 -23.61 -7.62 31.72
N ALA A 168 -22.66 -8.50 31.43
CA ALA A 168 -21.24 -8.19 31.42
C ALA A 168 -20.56 -8.81 30.21
N VAL A 169 -19.54 -8.11 29.69
CA VAL A 169 -18.68 -8.59 28.62
C VAL A 169 -17.25 -8.66 29.13
N ASP A 170 -16.64 -9.83 28.97
CA ASP A 170 -15.23 -10.07 29.18
C ASP A 170 -14.45 -9.58 27.96
N MET A 171 -13.87 -8.38 28.08
CA MET A 171 -13.12 -7.75 26.98
C MET A 171 -11.79 -8.46 26.68
N ASP A 172 -11.28 -9.30 27.57
CA ASP A 172 -10.07 -10.09 27.32
C ASP A 172 -10.36 -11.27 26.38
N LYS A 173 -11.61 -11.75 26.35
CA LYS A 173 -12.07 -12.80 25.43
C LYS A 173 -12.71 -12.26 24.16
N CYS A 174 -13.29 -11.08 24.22
CA CYS A 174 -13.94 -10.47 23.07
C CYS A 174 -12.93 -10.17 21.97
N ASN A 175 -13.11 -10.77 20.80
CA ASN A 175 -12.28 -10.51 19.61
C ASN A 175 -12.91 -9.47 18.65
N PHE A 176 -13.97 -8.79 19.08
CA PHE A 176 -14.72 -7.82 18.28
C PHE A 176 -15.26 -8.35 16.94
N CYS A 177 -15.64 -9.64 16.86
CA CYS A 177 -16.24 -10.22 15.65
C CYS A 177 -17.51 -9.49 15.14
N GLY A 178 -18.20 -8.74 16.01
CA GLY A 178 -19.35 -7.91 15.67
C GLY A 178 -20.66 -8.65 15.43
N MET A 179 -20.68 -9.97 15.62
CA MET A 179 -21.90 -10.76 15.40
C MET A 179 -23.00 -10.41 16.40
N CYS A 180 -22.65 -10.07 17.66
CA CYS A 180 -23.63 -9.60 18.65
C CYS A 180 -24.25 -8.24 18.27
N ALA A 181 -23.48 -7.33 17.66
CA ALA A 181 -23.94 -6.03 17.18
C ALA A 181 -24.85 -6.15 15.96
N HIS A 182 -24.60 -7.13 15.08
CA HIS A 182 -25.56 -7.45 14.01
C HIS A 182 -26.84 -8.08 14.56
N LEU A 183 -26.70 -9.01 15.50
CA LEU A 183 -27.83 -9.73 16.07
C LEU A 183 -28.75 -8.80 16.86
N CYS A 184 -28.22 -7.98 17.76
CA CYS A 184 -29.01 -7.26 18.75
C CYS A 184 -28.66 -5.77 18.77
N PRO A 185 -29.66 -4.87 18.61
CA PRO A 185 -29.42 -3.42 18.53
C PRO A 185 -28.97 -2.80 19.86
N ALA A 186 -28.97 -3.57 20.95
CA ALA A 186 -28.39 -3.13 22.21
C ALA A 186 -26.86 -3.06 22.15
N PHE A 187 -26.21 -3.84 21.28
CA PHE A 187 -24.76 -3.82 21.13
C PHE A 187 -24.34 -2.78 20.09
N VAL A 188 -23.35 -1.96 20.46
CA VAL A 188 -22.77 -0.93 19.59
C VAL A 188 -21.27 -1.16 19.53
N LEU A 189 -20.76 -1.53 18.35
CA LEU A 189 -19.32 -1.56 18.11
C LEU A 189 -18.80 -0.15 17.86
N VAL A 190 -17.69 0.18 18.50
CA VAL A 190 -17.00 1.45 18.31
C VAL A 190 -15.87 1.24 17.30
N GLU A 191 -16.04 1.80 16.11
CA GLU A 191 -15.05 1.73 15.03
C GLU A 191 -13.81 2.57 15.35
N GLN A 192 -12.65 2.09 14.88
CA GLN A 192 -11.39 2.83 14.84
C GLN A 192 -10.72 2.60 13.48
N GLU A 193 -9.79 3.48 13.10
CA GLU A 193 -9.04 3.31 11.86
C GLU A 193 -7.95 2.24 12.04
N PRO A 194 -7.94 1.16 11.23
CA PRO A 194 -6.91 0.13 11.29
C PRO A 194 -5.54 0.67 10.89
N THR A 195 -4.51 0.33 11.66
CA THR A 195 -3.12 0.67 11.36
C THR A 195 -2.27 -0.59 11.20
N PRO A 196 -1.10 -0.52 10.54
CA PRO A 196 -0.28 -1.71 10.32
C PRO A 196 0.16 -2.45 11.58
N ASP A 197 0.30 -1.73 12.68
CA ASP A 197 0.61 -2.22 14.02
C ASP A 197 -0.62 -2.67 14.82
N ASN A 198 -1.81 -2.12 14.51
CA ASN A 198 -3.09 -2.54 15.08
C ASN A 198 -4.15 -2.72 13.98
N PRO A 199 -4.27 -3.93 13.39
CA PRO A 199 -5.17 -4.16 12.27
C PRO A 199 -6.64 -4.32 12.67
N VAL A 200 -6.97 -4.24 13.96
CA VAL A 200 -8.33 -4.46 14.45
C VAL A 200 -9.18 -3.19 14.23
N PRO A 201 -10.28 -3.25 13.46
CA PRO A 201 -11.09 -2.07 13.10
C PRO A 201 -12.03 -1.57 14.20
N PHE A 202 -12.00 -2.19 15.38
CA PHE A 202 -12.86 -1.84 16.51
C PHE A 202 -12.03 -1.67 17.78
N GLN A 203 -12.41 -0.70 18.61
CA GLN A 203 -11.74 -0.41 19.88
C GLN A 203 -12.54 -0.79 21.12
N ASP A 204 -13.87 -0.85 20.99
CA ASP A 204 -14.75 -1.09 22.14
C ASP A 204 -16.11 -1.67 21.69
N LEU A 205 -16.82 -2.29 22.63
CA LEU A 205 -18.18 -2.81 22.48
C LEU A 205 -19.07 -2.27 23.61
N LEU A 206 -19.95 -1.35 23.27
CA LEU A 206 -20.87 -0.73 24.21
C LEU A 206 -22.23 -1.44 24.21
N ILE A 207 -22.93 -1.36 25.35
CA ILE A 207 -24.27 -1.92 25.51
C ILE A 207 -25.24 -0.80 25.91
N ASP A 208 -26.25 -0.59 25.08
CA ASP A 208 -27.41 0.23 25.38
C ASP A 208 -28.39 -0.57 26.26
N LEU A 209 -28.36 -0.29 27.57
CA LEU A 209 -29.19 -0.98 28.55
C LEU A 209 -30.69 -0.69 28.37
N ASP A 210 -31.06 0.41 27.70
CA ASP A 210 -32.47 0.72 27.41
C ASP A 210 -33.03 -0.19 26.31
N LYS A 211 -32.15 -0.78 25.49
CA LYS A 211 -32.49 -1.76 24.44
C LYS A 211 -32.22 -3.20 24.84
N CYS A 212 -31.72 -3.43 26.05
CA CYS A 212 -31.45 -4.76 26.59
C CYS A 212 -32.61 -5.24 27.48
N ASP A 213 -33.19 -6.38 27.15
CA ASP A 213 -34.23 -7.06 27.94
C ASP A 213 -33.70 -8.32 28.65
N TYR A 214 -32.37 -8.51 28.66
CA TYR A 214 -31.70 -9.64 29.31
C TYR A 214 -32.19 -11.02 28.82
N CYS A 215 -32.56 -11.14 27.54
CA CYS A 215 -33.06 -12.39 26.93
C CYS A 215 -32.03 -13.53 26.80
N ARG A 216 -30.76 -13.29 27.18
CA ARG A 216 -29.64 -14.23 27.22
C ARG A 216 -29.18 -14.85 25.87
N ILE A 217 -29.81 -14.51 24.75
CA ILE A 217 -29.43 -15.04 23.42
C ILE A 217 -27.96 -14.73 23.09
N CYS A 218 -27.48 -13.53 23.41
CA CYS A 218 -26.11 -13.12 23.12
C CYS A 218 -25.03 -13.90 23.89
N GLU A 219 -25.35 -14.48 25.06
CA GLU A 219 -24.41 -15.32 25.82
C GLU A 219 -24.08 -16.60 25.04
N ASP A 220 -25.11 -17.35 24.65
CA ASP A 220 -24.95 -18.63 23.95
C ASP A 220 -24.61 -18.46 22.45
N PHE A 221 -24.80 -17.26 21.90
CA PHE A 221 -24.45 -16.91 20.51
C PHE A 221 -22.98 -16.50 20.35
N CYS A 222 -22.33 -16.05 21.42
CA CYS A 222 -20.95 -15.56 21.38
C CYS A 222 -19.98 -16.73 21.18
N PRO A 223 -19.20 -16.80 20.08
CA PRO A 223 -18.26 -17.91 19.86
C PRO A 223 -17.07 -17.90 20.82
N GLU A 224 -16.78 -16.76 21.44
CA GLU A 224 -15.66 -16.59 22.37
C GLU A 224 -16.08 -16.76 23.84
N ASP A 225 -17.37 -17.09 24.10
CA ASP A 225 -17.94 -17.17 25.45
C ASP A 225 -17.65 -15.91 26.31
N ALA A 226 -17.62 -14.73 25.67
CA ALA A 226 -17.23 -13.47 26.28
C ALA A 226 -18.39 -12.76 27.00
N ILE A 227 -19.64 -13.17 26.78
CA ILE A 227 -20.82 -12.46 27.28
C ILE A 227 -21.48 -13.28 28.40
N LYS A 228 -21.85 -12.63 29.51
CA LYS A 228 -22.61 -13.23 30.62
C LYS A 228 -23.86 -12.42 30.88
N VAL A 229 -25.02 -13.08 30.97
CA VAL A 229 -26.31 -12.43 31.21
C VAL A 229 -27.07 -13.10 32.34
N GLU A 230 -27.37 -12.34 33.39
CA GLU A 230 -28.34 -12.74 34.40
C GLU A 230 -29.75 -12.40 33.91
N GLY A 231 -30.41 -13.39 33.31
CA GLY A 231 -31.74 -13.23 32.72
C GLY A 231 -32.42 -14.55 32.39
N LYS A 232 -33.37 -14.54 31.47
CA LYS A 232 -34.07 -15.75 31.02
C LYS A 232 -33.86 -15.95 29.52
N LEU A 233 -33.46 -17.15 29.14
CA LEU A 233 -33.41 -17.52 27.72
C LEU A 233 -34.84 -17.61 27.18
N GLU A 234 -35.19 -16.69 26.29
CA GLU A 234 -36.56 -16.54 25.80
C GLU A 234 -36.85 -17.26 24.48
N ALA A 235 -35.81 -17.58 23.72
CA ALA A 235 -35.92 -18.16 22.38
C ALA A 235 -34.71 -19.04 22.04
N PRO A 236 -34.83 -19.96 21.06
CA PRO A 236 -33.68 -20.71 20.56
C PRO A 236 -32.65 -19.76 19.94
N VAL A 237 -31.38 -20.04 20.23
CA VAL A 237 -30.24 -19.27 19.71
C VAL A 237 -30.09 -19.55 18.21
N PRO A 238 -30.04 -18.51 17.36
CA PRO A 238 -29.85 -18.70 15.93
C PRO A 238 -28.44 -19.24 15.65
N LYS A 239 -28.31 -20.01 14.56
CA LYS A 239 -26.99 -20.45 14.08
C LYS A 239 -26.33 -19.33 13.32
N ILE A 240 -25.03 -19.15 13.54
CA ILE A 240 -24.22 -18.21 12.76
C ILE A 240 -24.14 -18.70 11.31
N SER A 241 -24.54 -17.84 10.38
CA SER A 241 -24.42 -18.07 8.94
C SER A 241 -24.15 -16.77 8.19
N GLY A 242 -23.37 -16.87 7.13
CA GLY A 242 -23.00 -15.73 6.30
C GLY A 242 -22.00 -16.13 5.22
N THR A 243 -21.77 -15.23 4.28
CA THR A 243 -20.86 -15.44 3.15
C THR A 243 -19.87 -14.29 3.07
N VAL A 244 -18.61 -14.60 2.79
CA VAL A 244 -17.57 -13.61 2.50
C VAL A 244 -17.22 -13.71 1.03
N THR A 245 -17.31 -12.59 0.32
CA THR A 245 -16.94 -12.48 -1.10
C THR A 245 -15.78 -11.51 -1.26
N ILE A 246 -14.83 -11.84 -2.13
CA ILE A 246 -13.66 -11.00 -2.39
C ILE A 246 -13.72 -10.52 -3.84
N ASP A 247 -13.68 -9.20 -4.02
CA ASP A 247 -13.54 -8.55 -5.30
C ASP A 247 -12.06 -8.62 -5.76
N ASP A 248 -11.79 -9.50 -6.73
CA ASP A 248 -10.46 -9.65 -7.33
C ASP A 248 -10.02 -8.38 -8.06
N GLU A 249 -10.97 -7.59 -8.58
CA GLU A 249 -10.64 -6.34 -9.24
C GLU A 249 -10.00 -5.38 -8.26
N LYS A 250 -10.46 -5.29 -7.00
CA LYS A 250 -9.95 -4.35 -6.00
C LYS A 250 -8.80 -4.89 -5.14
N CYS A 251 -8.73 -6.21 -4.93
CA CYS A 251 -7.85 -6.77 -3.90
C CYS A 251 -6.37 -6.74 -4.29
N SER A 252 -5.54 -6.03 -3.53
CA SER A 252 -4.09 -5.98 -3.71
C SER A 252 -3.34 -7.22 -3.17
N ARG A 253 -4.02 -8.18 -2.55
CA ARG A 253 -3.42 -9.37 -1.90
C ARG A 253 -2.44 -9.02 -0.77
N CYS A 254 -2.68 -7.92 -0.07
CA CYS A 254 -1.79 -7.36 0.94
C CYS A 254 -1.57 -8.27 2.17
N GLY A 255 -2.63 -8.76 2.81
CA GLY A 255 -2.47 -9.56 4.04
C GLY A 255 -3.38 -9.18 5.20
N TRP A 256 -4.03 -8.02 5.16
CA TRP A 256 -4.80 -7.47 6.28
C TRP A 256 -5.89 -8.42 6.79
N CYS A 257 -6.66 -9.01 5.87
CA CYS A 257 -7.68 -9.99 6.23
C CYS A 257 -7.12 -11.23 6.93
N LYS A 258 -5.89 -11.65 6.62
CA LYS A 258 -5.21 -12.75 7.31
C LYS A 258 -4.73 -12.35 8.69
N ALA A 259 -4.18 -11.15 8.84
CA ALA A 259 -3.70 -10.67 10.13
C ALA A 259 -4.83 -10.38 11.14
N VAL A 260 -5.96 -9.87 10.67
CA VAL A 260 -7.11 -9.56 11.55
C VAL A 260 -7.98 -10.79 11.84
N CYS A 261 -7.80 -11.91 11.12
CA CYS A 261 -8.66 -13.08 11.27
C CYS A 261 -8.31 -13.87 12.55
N PRO A 262 -9.22 -13.97 13.55
CA PRO A 262 -8.95 -14.73 14.77
C PRO A 262 -9.03 -16.25 14.55
N TYR A 263 -9.67 -16.70 13.47
CA TYR A 263 -9.95 -18.10 13.20
C TYR A 263 -8.94 -18.78 12.25
N GLY A 264 -7.95 -18.03 11.75
CA GLY A 264 -6.99 -18.57 10.77
C GLY A 264 -7.67 -19.05 9.48
N ALA A 265 -8.73 -18.36 9.06
CA ALA A 265 -9.59 -18.77 7.95
C ALA A 265 -9.14 -18.23 6.58
N VAL A 266 -8.06 -17.44 6.55
CA VAL A 266 -7.62 -16.71 5.36
C VAL A 266 -6.25 -17.19 4.90
N ASP A 267 -6.23 -17.79 3.72
CA ASP A 267 -5.02 -18.18 3.01
C ASP A 267 -4.70 -17.15 1.92
N ILE A 268 -3.43 -16.75 1.82
CA ILE A 268 -2.99 -15.68 0.91
C ILE A 268 -1.79 -16.14 0.11
N ILE A 269 -1.88 -15.95 -1.20
CA ILE A 269 -0.79 -16.07 -2.15
C ILE A 269 -0.56 -14.67 -2.73
N LYS A 270 0.60 -14.08 -2.41
CA LYS A 270 1.00 -12.75 -2.89
C LYS A 270 1.52 -12.81 -4.33
N PRO A 271 1.42 -11.72 -5.11
CA PRO A 271 1.93 -11.70 -6.48
C PRO A 271 3.45 -11.80 -6.58
N PHE A 272 4.17 -11.29 -5.57
CA PHE A 272 5.62 -11.24 -5.56
C PHE A 272 6.18 -11.71 -4.21
N GLU A 273 7.37 -12.28 -4.28
CA GLU A 273 8.24 -12.57 -3.14
C GLU A 273 9.44 -11.63 -3.20
N GLY A 274 9.92 -11.18 -2.05
CA GLY A 274 10.95 -10.17 -2.01
C GLY A 274 11.27 -9.67 -0.62
N GLU A 275 12.05 -8.61 -0.60
CA GLU A 275 12.50 -7.92 0.61
C GLU A 275 12.30 -6.42 0.43
N ILE A 276 12.04 -5.74 1.55
CA ILE A 276 12.01 -4.30 1.64
C ILE A 276 12.93 -3.87 2.78
N GLU A 277 13.80 -2.90 2.47
CA GLU A 277 14.81 -2.39 3.38
C GLU A 277 14.77 -0.86 3.42
N LEU A 278 15.10 -0.31 4.59
CA LEU A 278 15.26 1.12 4.79
C LEU A 278 16.75 1.45 4.88
N ILE A 279 17.19 2.41 4.08
CA ILE A 279 18.59 2.84 4.03
C ILE A 279 18.80 3.89 5.13
N GLU A 280 19.34 3.47 6.28
CA GLU A 280 19.43 4.27 7.51
C GLU A 280 20.05 5.65 7.29
N ASN A 281 21.16 5.73 6.54
CA ASN A 281 21.87 7.00 6.29
C ASN A 281 21.01 8.04 5.53
N ARG A 282 19.99 7.61 4.79
CA ARG A 282 19.08 8.48 4.03
C ARG A 282 17.82 8.84 4.80
N LEU A 283 17.53 8.15 5.91
CA LEU A 283 16.38 8.47 6.76
C LEU A 283 16.56 9.81 7.48
N ALA A 284 17.79 10.31 7.63
CA ALA A 284 18.05 11.62 8.23
C ALA A 284 17.26 12.74 7.52
N ASP A 285 17.11 12.65 6.19
CA ASP A 285 16.37 13.63 5.37
C ASP A 285 14.90 13.25 5.15
N CYS A 286 14.46 12.07 5.61
CA CYS A 286 13.06 11.67 5.53
C CYS A 286 12.19 12.56 6.43
N ASP A 287 11.14 13.14 5.85
CA ASP A 287 10.09 13.85 6.56
C ASP A 287 8.76 13.06 6.51
N PRO A 288 8.49 12.21 7.51
CA PRO A 288 7.28 11.40 7.55
C PRO A 288 6.01 12.19 7.86
N VAL A 289 6.08 13.48 8.21
CA VAL A 289 4.91 14.33 8.53
C VAL A 289 4.51 15.19 7.33
N GLY A 290 5.51 15.66 6.56
CA GLY A 290 5.27 16.49 5.37
C GLY A 290 5.15 15.71 4.07
N CYS A 291 6.02 14.72 3.84
CA CYS A 291 6.15 14.07 2.53
C CYS A 291 5.04 13.05 2.25
N HIS A 292 4.85 12.07 3.14
CA HIS A 292 3.85 10.97 3.03
C HIS A 292 3.87 10.15 1.72
N GLY A 293 4.79 10.40 0.79
CA GLY A 293 4.77 9.77 -0.54
C GLY A 293 4.75 8.24 -0.51
N CYS A 294 5.52 7.59 0.37
CA CYS A 294 5.51 6.14 0.50
C CYS A 294 4.18 5.59 1.07
N PHE A 295 3.49 6.36 1.92
CA PHE A 295 2.18 6.00 2.46
C PHE A 295 1.12 6.07 1.37
N ASN A 296 1.09 7.18 0.62
CA ASN A 296 0.06 7.46 -0.37
C ASN A 296 0.10 6.50 -1.57
N VAL A 297 1.29 6.05 -1.98
CA VAL A 297 1.43 5.09 -3.10
C VAL A 297 1.29 3.62 -2.68
N CYS A 298 1.17 3.33 -1.38
CA CYS A 298 1.14 1.95 -0.90
C CYS A 298 -0.27 1.36 -1.00
N PRO A 299 -0.59 0.45 -1.93
CA PRO A 299 -1.93 -0.14 -2.05
C PRO A 299 -2.26 -1.11 -0.90
N ALA A 300 -1.28 -1.38 -0.04
CA ALA A 300 -1.42 -2.22 1.13
C ALA A 300 -1.51 -1.40 2.42
N HIS A 301 -1.38 -0.07 2.37
CA HIS A 301 -1.31 0.80 3.55
C HIS A 301 -0.33 0.28 4.62
N ALA A 302 0.82 -0.28 4.19
CA ALA A 302 1.71 -1.03 5.08
C ALA A 302 2.69 -0.15 5.89
N TRP A 303 2.73 1.16 5.61
CA TRP A 303 3.63 2.11 6.25
C TRP A 303 3.03 2.70 7.51
N TYR A 304 3.85 2.90 8.53
CA TYR A 304 3.47 3.51 9.81
C TYR A 304 4.66 4.26 10.42
N VAL A 305 4.38 5.11 11.41
CA VAL A 305 5.39 5.87 12.16
C VAL A 305 5.50 5.26 13.56
N PRO A 306 6.53 4.44 13.85
CA PRO A 306 6.71 3.88 15.19
C PRO A 306 7.27 4.94 16.16
N SER A 307 7.28 4.62 17.45
CA SER A 307 7.78 5.54 18.49
C SER A 307 9.30 5.78 18.48
N ASP A 308 10.07 4.88 17.87
CA ASP A 308 11.54 4.82 17.93
C ASP A 308 12.23 5.10 16.58
N LYS A 309 11.50 5.12 15.46
CA LYS A 309 12.01 5.38 14.11
C LYS A 309 11.16 6.42 13.40
N LYS A 310 11.70 7.02 12.34
CA LYS A 310 10.93 7.98 11.51
C LYS A 310 9.80 7.32 10.73
N ILE A 311 10.07 6.16 10.14
CA ILE A 311 9.10 5.34 9.41
C ILE A 311 9.46 3.87 9.58
N ASP A 312 8.46 3.01 9.48
CA ASP A 312 8.67 1.58 9.31
C ASP A 312 7.54 0.99 8.45
N VAL A 313 7.74 -0.23 7.97
CA VAL A 313 6.81 -0.94 7.09
C VAL A 313 6.52 -2.33 7.63
N LYS A 314 5.23 -2.67 7.73
CA LYS A 314 4.83 -4.03 8.09
C LYS A 314 5.04 -4.95 6.89
N LYS A 315 6.17 -5.67 6.89
CA LYS A 315 6.58 -6.57 5.80
C LYS A 315 5.50 -7.62 5.45
N ASP A 316 4.75 -8.08 6.45
CA ASP A 316 3.64 -9.02 6.27
C ASP A 316 2.52 -8.49 5.39
N TYR A 317 2.40 -7.16 5.21
CA TYR A 317 1.42 -6.53 4.29
C TYR A 317 2.03 -6.12 2.95
N CYS A 318 3.36 -6.03 2.86
CA CYS A 318 4.04 -5.63 1.65
C CYS A 318 3.84 -6.67 0.53
N ILE A 319 3.48 -6.21 -0.66
CA ILE A 319 3.41 -7.05 -1.87
C ILE A 319 4.65 -6.90 -2.75
N TYR A 320 5.64 -6.13 -2.32
CA TYR A 320 6.89 -5.85 -3.06
C TYR A 320 6.66 -5.22 -4.45
N CYS A 321 5.64 -4.35 -4.57
CA CYS A 321 5.38 -3.67 -5.84
C CYS A 321 6.43 -2.59 -6.16
N GLY A 322 7.16 -2.02 -5.20
CA GLY A 322 8.22 -1.03 -5.47
C GLY A 322 7.74 0.41 -5.69
N ALA A 323 6.43 0.69 -5.61
CA ALA A 323 5.90 2.06 -5.72
C ALA A 323 6.53 3.03 -4.70
N CYS A 324 6.71 2.58 -3.45
CA CYS A 324 7.30 3.40 -2.38
C CYS A 324 8.77 3.75 -2.62
N GLU A 325 9.56 2.86 -3.22
CA GLU A 325 10.94 3.15 -3.64
C GLU A 325 10.94 4.29 -4.68
N LYS A 326 10.09 4.20 -5.70
CA LYS A 326 9.99 5.19 -6.78
C LYS A 326 9.44 6.54 -6.31
N ALA A 327 8.61 6.56 -5.27
CA ALA A 327 8.08 7.79 -4.68
C ALA A 327 9.03 8.47 -3.68
N CYS A 328 10.13 7.82 -3.29
CA CYS A 328 11.01 8.33 -2.24
C CYS A 328 12.04 9.32 -2.79
N HIS A 329 11.82 10.62 -2.59
CA HIS A 329 12.76 11.67 -3.06
C HIS A 329 14.13 11.64 -2.36
N VAL A 330 14.21 11.08 -1.14
CA VAL A 330 15.48 10.86 -0.43
C VAL A 330 16.07 9.48 -0.70
N TYR A 331 15.42 8.65 -1.52
CA TYR A 331 15.87 7.31 -1.89
C TYR A 331 16.22 6.42 -0.69
N ALA A 332 15.44 6.50 0.39
CA ALA A 332 15.67 5.77 1.63
C ALA A 332 14.99 4.38 1.68
N ILE A 333 14.34 3.96 0.61
CA ILE A 333 13.57 2.71 0.53
C ILE A 333 14.16 1.89 -0.61
N ASP A 334 14.44 0.61 -0.37
CA ASP A 334 14.90 -0.35 -1.37
C ASP A 334 13.95 -1.56 -1.40
N VAL A 335 13.44 -1.91 -2.58
CA VAL A 335 12.53 -3.05 -2.77
C VAL A 335 13.11 -4.02 -3.78
N LYS A 336 13.43 -5.24 -3.31
CA LYS A 336 13.96 -6.31 -4.16
C LYS A 336 12.94 -7.42 -4.32
N ARG A 337 12.78 -7.94 -5.54
CA ARG A 337 11.92 -9.10 -5.81
C ARG A 337 12.76 -10.34 -6.08
N SER A 338 12.48 -11.41 -5.36
CA SER A 338 13.10 -12.74 -5.56
C SER A 338 12.21 -13.67 -6.38
N GLY A 339 10.89 -13.47 -6.35
CA GLY A 339 9.92 -14.36 -6.98
C GLY A 339 8.69 -13.63 -7.53
N VAL A 340 8.07 -14.24 -8.54
CA VAL A 340 6.81 -13.79 -9.16
C VAL A 340 5.87 -14.99 -9.21
N GLN A 341 4.71 -14.86 -8.60
CA GLN A 341 3.67 -15.90 -8.62
C GLN A 341 2.81 -15.71 -9.88
N HIS A 342 2.93 -16.63 -10.84
CA HIS A 342 2.25 -16.54 -12.12
C HIS A 342 1.78 -17.90 -12.64
N THR A 343 0.76 -17.89 -13.49
CA THR A 343 0.32 -19.09 -14.22
C THR A 343 1.37 -19.57 -15.21
N GLU A 344 1.36 -20.86 -15.56
CA GLU A 344 2.31 -21.43 -16.51
C GLU A 344 2.34 -20.66 -17.83
N VAL A 345 3.56 -20.36 -18.31
CA VAL A 345 3.75 -19.80 -19.65
C VAL A 345 3.64 -20.94 -20.66
N ARG A 346 2.51 -21.02 -21.35
CA ARG A 346 2.26 -22.01 -22.41
C ARG A 346 3.32 -21.94 -23.50
N ASP A 347 3.55 -23.05 -24.21
CA ASP A 347 4.52 -23.12 -25.31
C ASP A 347 3.90 -22.60 -26.63
N LEU A 348 4.13 -21.32 -26.90
CA LEU A 348 3.61 -20.53 -28.01
C LEU A 348 4.77 -19.75 -28.66
N PRO A 349 4.62 -19.24 -29.90
CA PRO A 349 5.70 -18.56 -30.60
C PRO A 349 6.31 -17.36 -29.85
N TRP A 350 5.54 -16.73 -28.96
CA TRP A 350 5.94 -15.57 -28.18
C TRP A 350 6.38 -15.89 -26.74
N SER A 351 6.42 -17.16 -26.33
CA SER A 351 6.62 -17.55 -24.93
C SER A 351 7.97 -17.16 -24.36
N SER A 352 9.00 -17.05 -25.21
CA SER A 352 10.30 -16.51 -24.81
C SER A 352 10.19 -15.08 -24.30
N GLN A 353 9.36 -14.25 -24.94
CA GLN A 353 9.14 -12.86 -24.53
C GLN A 353 8.40 -12.76 -23.19
N TRP A 354 7.49 -13.70 -22.90
CA TRP A 354 6.81 -13.77 -21.60
C TRP A 354 7.73 -14.22 -20.48
N LYS A 355 8.57 -15.23 -20.73
CA LYS A 355 9.61 -15.64 -19.77
C LYS A 355 10.58 -14.50 -19.47
N ASN A 356 10.99 -13.75 -20.50
CA ASN A 356 11.84 -12.56 -20.33
C ASN A 356 11.12 -11.47 -19.54
N ALA A 357 9.83 -11.22 -19.79
CA ALA A 357 9.04 -10.25 -19.04
C ALA A 357 8.97 -10.61 -17.55
N ILE A 358 8.65 -11.86 -17.22
CA ILE A 358 8.60 -12.34 -15.83
C ILE A 358 9.98 -12.22 -15.16
N ASN A 359 11.06 -12.51 -15.89
CA ASN A 359 12.40 -12.35 -15.36
C ASN A 359 12.75 -10.87 -15.10
N ALA A 360 12.34 -9.97 -15.99
CA ALA A 360 12.53 -8.52 -15.84
C ALA A 360 11.84 -7.96 -14.60
N ILE A 361 10.70 -8.52 -14.16
CA ILE A 361 10.07 -8.13 -12.89
C ILE A 361 11.01 -8.33 -11.70
N LYS A 362 11.88 -9.35 -11.74
CA LYS A 362 12.85 -9.64 -10.68
C LYS A 362 14.13 -8.81 -10.81
N THR A 363 14.63 -8.64 -12.04
CA THR A 363 15.95 -8.05 -12.28
C THR A 363 15.90 -6.55 -12.58
N GLY A 364 14.74 -6.01 -12.97
CA GLY A 364 14.62 -4.67 -13.57
C GLY A 364 15.23 -4.58 -14.98
N ASP A 365 15.84 -5.65 -15.50
CA ASP A 365 16.60 -5.62 -16.75
C ASP A 365 15.80 -6.24 -17.91
N ARG A 366 15.41 -5.33 -18.80
CA ARG A 366 14.81 -5.46 -20.12
C ARG A 366 15.75 -5.65 -21.29
N SER A 367 16.16 -6.85 -21.70
CA SER A 367 16.78 -7.00 -23.04
C SER A 367 15.78 -6.62 -24.15
N ARG A 368 16.00 -5.47 -24.79
CA ARG A 368 15.17 -4.95 -25.88
C ARG A 368 15.96 -5.05 -27.18
N PRO A 369 15.37 -5.54 -28.28
CA PRO A 369 16.02 -5.45 -29.59
C PRO A 369 16.23 -3.96 -29.90
N ASP A 370 17.45 -3.59 -30.28
CA ASP A 370 17.73 -2.25 -30.76
C ASP A 370 16.99 -2.03 -32.09
N THR A 371 15.87 -1.32 -32.02
CA THR A 371 15.07 -0.92 -33.19
C THR A 371 15.37 0.52 -33.60
N ASP A 372 16.14 1.25 -32.80
CA ASP A 372 16.47 2.63 -33.08
C ASP A 372 17.73 2.63 -33.95
N ARG A 373 17.68 3.23 -35.14
CA ARG A 373 18.88 3.39 -35.99
C ARG A 373 19.81 4.49 -35.46
N ARG A 374 19.77 4.74 -34.15
CA ARG A 374 20.43 5.84 -33.47
C ARG A 374 21.51 5.24 -32.58
N VAL A 375 22.72 5.76 -32.70
CA VAL A 375 23.77 5.48 -31.75
C VAL A 375 23.43 6.25 -30.49
N GLU A 376 22.97 5.57 -29.45
CA GLU A 376 22.84 6.18 -28.14
C GLU A 376 24.25 6.48 -27.60
N MET A 377 24.53 7.75 -27.36
CA MET A 377 25.61 8.11 -26.43
C MET A 377 25.11 7.81 -25.03
N GLU A 378 25.91 7.18 -24.18
CA GLU A 378 25.61 7.03 -22.75
C GLU A 378 25.29 8.42 -22.18
N VAL A 379 24.00 8.69 -21.99
CA VAL A 379 23.58 9.75 -21.11
C VAL A 379 23.85 9.19 -19.73
N VAL A 380 24.99 9.55 -19.17
CA VAL A 380 25.25 9.40 -17.74
C VAL A 380 24.05 10.05 -17.07
N GLY A 381 23.17 9.24 -16.47
CA GLY A 381 22.08 9.76 -15.62
C GLY A 381 22.67 10.70 -14.58
N PRO A 382 21.87 11.52 -13.88
CA PRO A 382 22.41 12.34 -12.79
C PRO A 382 23.24 11.43 -11.89
N MET A 383 24.58 11.61 -11.92
CA MET A 383 25.49 10.81 -11.13
C MET A 383 24.97 10.93 -9.71
N HIS A 384 24.57 9.80 -9.12
CA HIS A 384 24.41 9.75 -7.68
C HIS A 384 25.71 10.33 -7.13
N PRO A 385 25.67 11.45 -6.36
CA PRO A 385 26.89 11.97 -5.77
C PRO A 385 27.55 10.80 -5.06
N GLU A 386 28.81 10.52 -5.41
CA GLU A 386 29.57 9.52 -4.67
C GLU A 386 29.45 9.90 -3.20
N VAL A 387 29.04 8.94 -2.38
CA VAL A 387 28.97 9.11 -0.94
C VAL A 387 30.40 9.34 -0.50
N HIS A 388 30.80 10.60 -0.39
CA HIS A 388 31.95 10.96 0.41
C HIS A 388 31.51 10.70 1.83
N GLU A 389 32.04 9.63 2.42
CA GLU A 389 32.12 9.54 3.87
C GLU A 389 32.85 10.79 4.32
N ILE A 390 32.08 11.80 4.76
CA ILE A 390 32.65 12.86 5.57
C ILE A 390 33.01 12.15 6.86
N ASP A 391 34.28 11.78 7.01
CA ASP A 391 34.81 11.31 8.27
C ASP A 391 34.73 12.48 9.26
N LEU A 392 33.58 12.59 9.94
CA LEU A 392 33.36 13.54 11.04
C LEU A 392 34.29 13.22 12.25
N ARG A 393 35.19 12.23 12.13
CA ARG A 393 36.16 11.81 13.14
C ARG A 393 37.60 12.22 12.82
N GLU A 394 37.85 13.15 11.90
CA GLU A 394 39.02 13.99 12.13
C GLU A 394 38.78 14.71 13.46
N LYS A 395 39.50 14.27 14.50
CA LYS A 395 39.55 14.89 15.82
C LYS A 395 39.81 16.37 15.61
N ASN A 396 38.74 17.15 15.56
CA ASN A 396 38.85 18.59 15.56
C ASN A 396 39.39 18.92 16.95
N GLU A 397 40.69 19.23 17.06
CA GLU A 397 41.38 19.44 18.35
C GLU A 397 40.67 20.53 19.19
N HIS A 398 39.88 21.37 18.50
CA HIS A 398 39.07 22.42 19.08
C HIS A 398 37.68 21.98 19.57
N LEU A 399 37.17 20.78 19.21
CA LEU A 399 35.83 20.34 19.65
C LEU A 399 35.75 20.18 21.17
N ASP A 400 36.79 19.64 21.80
CA ASP A 400 36.85 19.50 23.25
C ASP A 400 37.00 20.87 23.94
N GLU A 401 37.73 21.79 23.32
CA GLU A 401 37.85 23.17 23.80
C GLU A 401 36.52 23.94 23.69
N ILE A 402 35.80 23.79 22.58
CA ILE A 402 34.49 24.40 22.35
C ILE A 402 33.46 23.82 23.32
N ARG A 403 33.45 22.50 23.53
CA ARG A 403 32.57 21.84 24.52
C ARG A 403 32.85 22.34 25.93
N SER A 404 34.13 22.43 26.33
CA SER A 404 34.51 22.98 27.64
C SER A 404 34.05 24.43 27.82
N ARG A 405 34.15 25.26 26.77
CA ARG A 405 33.65 26.64 26.80
C ARG A 405 32.12 26.69 26.92
N LEU A 406 31.41 25.85 26.18
CA LEU A 406 29.95 25.73 26.27
C LEU A 406 29.53 25.29 27.67
N ASP A 407 30.15 24.26 28.24
CA ASP A 407 29.84 23.76 29.59
C ASP A 407 29.99 24.83 30.68
N ASN A 408 30.98 25.72 30.54
CA ASN A 408 31.16 26.86 31.44
C ASN A 408 30.06 27.93 31.30
N LEU A 409 29.45 28.06 30.12
CA LEU A 409 28.39 29.02 29.84
C LEU A 409 26.99 28.47 30.11
N MET A 410 26.79 27.15 30.07
CA MET A 410 25.49 26.49 30.25
C MET A 410 24.78 26.85 31.56
N PRO A 411 25.44 26.94 32.73
CA PRO A 411 24.78 27.35 33.97
C PRO A 411 24.20 28.78 33.90
N MET A 412 24.85 29.67 33.15
CA MET A 412 24.38 31.04 32.95
C MET A 412 23.22 31.09 31.95
N LEU A 413 23.29 30.30 30.87
CA LEU A 413 22.20 30.18 29.89
C LEU A 413 20.95 29.54 30.49
N ASN A 414 21.10 28.66 31.49
CA ASN A 414 19.97 28.07 32.19
C ASN A 414 19.29 29.05 33.17
N ASP A 415 19.97 30.11 33.61
CA ASP A 415 19.37 31.17 34.43
C ASP A 415 18.35 31.99 33.63
N VAL A 416 17.08 31.85 34.00
CA VAL A 416 15.92 32.50 33.36
C VAL A 416 16.09 34.02 33.31
N LYS A 417 16.66 34.62 34.35
CA LYS A 417 16.87 36.07 34.42
C LYS A 417 17.93 36.54 33.42
N THR A 418 18.98 35.75 33.22
CA THR A 418 20.05 36.08 32.28
C THR A 418 19.59 35.94 30.82
N ARG A 419 18.78 34.92 30.50
CA ARG A 419 18.12 34.82 29.17
C ARG A 419 17.21 36.00 28.89
N TYR A 420 16.40 36.38 29.89
CA TYR A 420 15.50 37.54 29.78
C TYR A 420 16.24 38.87 29.53
N GLU A 421 17.39 39.08 30.17
CA GLU A 421 18.21 40.29 29.95
C GLU A 421 18.89 40.30 28.57
N TRP A 422 19.25 39.13 28.04
CA TRP A 422 19.87 38.98 26.71
C TRP A 422 18.89 39.24 25.57
N GLU A 423 17.68 38.69 25.66
CA GLU A 423 16.62 38.84 24.64
C GLU A 423 16.15 40.30 24.46
N ARG A 424 16.32 41.16 25.48
CA ARG A 424 15.95 42.59 25.43
C ARG A 424 17.08 43.54 25.02
N HIS A 425 18.16 43.03 24.41
CA HIS A 425 19.31 43.83 23.95
C HIS A 425 20.00 44.67 25.05
N ASN A 426 19.88 44.29 26.33
CA ASN A 426 20.64 44.92 27.40
C ASN A 426 22.00 44.22 27.58
N SER A 427 22.73 44.07 26.47
CA SER A 427 23.91 43.21 26.32
C SER A 427 25.05 43.56 27.29
N GLY A 428 25.06 44.79 27.82
CA GLY A 428 26.12 45.28 28.71
C GLY A 428 26.15 44.62 30.10
N SER A 429 25.01 44.21 30.66
CA SER A 429 24.99 43.51 31.96
C SER A 429 25.43 42.06 31.81
N VAL A 430 25.00 41.41 30.72
CA VAL A 430 25.29 40.02 30.38
C VAL A 430 26.76 39.84 30.04
N ILE A 431 27.34 40.71 29.20
CA ILE A 431 28.78 40.68 28.85
C ILE A 431 29.66 40.89 30.09
N LYS A 432 29.27 41.79 31.02
CA LYS A 432 30.00 41.96 32.29
C LYS A 432 29.96 40.71 33.17
N ARG A 433 28.88 39.94 33.12
CA ARG A 433 28.74 38.65 33.84
C ARG A 433 29.60 37.57 33.21
N ILE A 434 29.60 37.45 31.88
CA ILE A 434 30.45 36.53 31.11
C ILE A 434 31.93 36.80 31.42
N ASN A 435 32.38 38.05 31.29
CA ASN A 435 33.76 38.45 31.59
C ASN A 435 34.18 38.23 33.06
N ARG A 436 33.22 38.13 33.99
CA ARG A 436 33.49 37.84 35.40
C ARG A 436 33.69 36.35 35.64
N ILE A 437 32.94 35.50 34.94
CA ILE A 437 33.05 34.04 34.99
C ILE A 437 34.36 33.61 34.31
N ASP A 438 34.70 34.19 33.16
CA ASP A 438 35.98 33.92 32.47
C ASP A 438 37.19 34.32 33.33
N LYS A 439 37.12 35.45 34.05
CA LYS A 439 38.17 35.87 34.99
C LYS A 439 38.31 34.95 36.20
N MET A 440 37.22 34.31 36.67
CA MET A 440 37.26 33.35 37.77
C MET A 440 37.84 32.00 37.33
N ASN A 441 37.67 31.63 36.06
CA ASN A 441 38.14 30.37 35.49
C ASN A 441 39.55 30.46 34.87
N GLY A 442 40.25 31.59 35.00
CA GLY A 442 41.64 31.74 34.57
C GLY A 442 41.84 31.88 33.04
N ASN A 443 40.77 31.93 32.26
CA ASN A 443 40.83 32.09 30.82
C ASN A 443 40.83 33.58 30.47
N GLY A 444 42.02 34.16 30.35
CA GLY A 444 42.21 35.54 29.93
C GLY A 444 41.84 35.75 28.47
N LEU A 445 40.56 35.99 28.18
CA LEU A 445 40.07 36.48 26.89
C LEU A 445 39.31 37.77 27.13
N SER A 446 39.80 38.87 26.56
CA SER A 446 38.98 40.06 26.33
C SER A 446 38.05 39.76 25.16
N CYS A 447 36.74 39.69 25.39
CA CYS A 447 35.76 39.87 24.31
C CYS A 447 35.80 41.30 23.77
#